data_AF-A0A4Q3DPP5-F1
#
_entry.id   AF-A0A4Q3DPP5-F1
#
_cell.length_a   1.000
_cell.length_b   1.000
_cell.length_c   1.000
_cell.angle_alpha   90.00
_cell.angle_beta   90.00
_cell.angle_gamma   90.00
#
_symmetry.space_group_name_H-M   'P 1'
#
loop_
_entity.id
_entity.type
_entity.pdbx_description
1 polymer ?
#
loop_
_entity_poly.entity_id
_entity_poly.type
_entity_poly.pdbx_seq_one_letter_code
_entity_poly.pdbx_strand_id
1 'polypeptide(L)' 'MTAIARAFDWFERLSTGRASSIDAIAAEDGFDAGYVSHILPLAFHSPKMVMGIFTGNQPADLTGRRLIWTTEVALRW' A
#
# COMPACT_ATOMS: atom_id res chain seq x y z
N MET A 1 10.17 -5.76 -9.85
CA MET A 1 9.05 -6.02 -8.91
C MET A 1 8.08 -4.84 -8.93
N THR A 2 6.78 -5.11 -9.02
CA THR A 2 5.74 -4.07 -8.96
C THR A 2 5.50 -3.62 -7.52
N ALA A 3 4.94 -2.42 -7.33
CA ALA A 3 4.58 -1.90 -6.01
C ALA A 3 3.63 -2.84 -5.23
N ILE A 4 2.72 -3.51 -5.94
CA ILE A 4 1.78 -4.48 -5.36
C ILE A 4 2.55 -5.68 -4.79
N ALA A 5 3.47 -6.25 -5.56
CA ALA A 5 4.26 -7.39 -5.10
C ALA A 5 5.09 -7.04 -3.85
N ARG A 6 5.65 -5.81 -3.79
CA ARG A 6 6.35 -5.32 -2.61
C ARG A 6 5.42 -5.16 -1.41
N ALA A 7 4.21 -4.62 -1.61
CA ALA A 7 3.25 -4.47 -0.53
C ALA A 7 2.91 -5.82 0.13
N PHE A 8 2.65 -6.85 -0.67
CA PHE A 8 2.39 -8.20 -0.14
C PHE A 8 3.61 -8.81 0.55
N ASP A 9 4.81 -8.66 -0.01
CA ASP A 9 6.06 -9.14 0.62
C ASP A 9 6.31 -8.47 1.99
N TRP A 10 6.19 -7.14 2.05
CA TRP A 10 6.39 -6.37 3.27
C TRP A 10 5.32 -6.69 4.33
N PHE A 11 4.07 -6.86 3.91
CA PHE A 11 3.01 -7.32 4.79
C PHE A 11 3.30 -8.73 5.34
N GLU A 12 3.75 -9.64 4.51
CA GLU A 12 4.11 -10.99 4.95
C GLU A 12 5.27 -10.95 5.96
N ARG A 13 6.30 -10.13 5.70
CA ARG A 13 7.45 -9.98 6.61
C ARG A 13 7.05 -9.40 7.96
N LEU A 14 6.16 -8.41 8.00
CA LEU A 14 5.65 -7.85 9.26
C LEU A 14 4.75 -8.85 10.00
N SER A 15 3.83 -9.51 9.30
CA SER A 15 2.87 -10.43 9.90
C SER A 15 3.52 -11.71 10.43
N THR A 16 4.62 -12.16 9.82
CA THR A 16 5.40 -13.32 10.26
C THR A 16 6.52 -12.96 11.26
N GLY A 17 6.71 -11.67 11.57
CA GLY A 17 7.79 -11.20 12.43
C GLY A 17 9.19 -11.31 11.81
N ARG A 18 9.31 -11.61 10.50
CA ARG A 18 10.59 -11.58 9.76
C ARG A 18 11.15 -10.17 9.65
N ALA A 19 10.29 -9.15 9.70
CA ALA A 19 10.69 -7.77 9.91
C ALA A 19 10.06 -7.25 11.22
N SER A 20 10.87 -6.55 12.01
CA SER A 20 10.44 -6.00 13.30
C SER A 20 9.69 -4.67 13.17
N SER A 21 9.90 -3.92 12.08
CA SER A 21 9.25 -2.64 11.83
C SER A 21 9.31 -2.24 10.35
N ILE A 22 8.58 -1.17 10.02
CA ILE A 22 8.65 -0.48 8.72
C ILE A 22 10.07 0.06 8.48
N ASP A 23 10.72 0.61 9.50
CA ASP A 23 12.10 1.10 9.42
C ASP A 23 13.10 -0.04 9.13
N ALA A 24 12.87 -1.23 9.71
CA ALA A 24 13.69 -2.41 9.42
C ALA A 24 13.56 -2.82 7.94
N ILE A 25 12.34 -2.83 7.40
CA ILE A 25 12.10 -3.11 5.96
C ILE A 25 12.75 -2.05 5.09
N ALA A 26 12.61 -0.77 5.44
CA ALA A 26 13.20 0.34 4.72
C ALA A 26 14.73 0.21 4.66
N ALA A 27 15.37 -0.10 5.78
CA ALA A 27 16.81 -0.32 5.85
C ALA A 27 17.27 -1.56 5.07
N GLU A 28 16.53 -2.67 5.13
CA GLU A 28 16.86 -3.93 4.45
C GLU A 28 16.70 -3.82 2.92
N ASP A 29 15.65 -3.16 2.45
CA ASP A 29 15.31 -3.08 1.03
C ASP A 29 15.85 -1.80 0.35
N GLY A 30 16.49 -0.90 1.10
CA GLY A 30 17.08 0.34 0.59
C GLY A 30 16.07 1.43 0.24
N PHE A 31 14.94 1.47 0.95
CA PHE A 31 13.91 2.49 0.80
C PHE A 31 13.83 3.41 2.01
N ASP A 32 13.08 4.50 1.88
CA ASP A 32 12.70 5.33 3.01
C ASP A 32 11.46 4.75 3.72
N ALA A 33 11.37 4.92 5.04
CA ALA A 33 10.24 4.45 5.84
C ALA A 33 8.90 5.04 5.38
N GLY A 34 8.89 6.27 4.87
CA GLY A 34 7.73 6.91 4.26
C GLY A 34 7.29 6.20 2.97
N TYR A 35 8.23 5.74 2.15
CA TYR A 35 7.92 4.96 0.95
C TYR A 35 7.31 3.60 1.33
N VAL A 36 7.89 2.90 2.30
CA VAL A 36 7.37 1.61 2.78
C VAL A 36 5.95 1.78 3.36
N SER A 37 5.75 2.79 4.20
CA SER A 37 4.45 3.12 4.80
C SER A 37 3.37 3.45 3.76
N HIS A 38 3.74 4.03 2.63
CA HIS A 38 2.80 4.42 1.57
C HIS A 38 2.34 3.24 0.72
N ILE A 39 3.21 2.24 0.55
CA ILE A 39 2.96 1.07 -0.28
C ILE A 39 2.28 -0.04 0.51
N LEU A 40 2.56 -0.17 1.82
CA LEU A 40 2.00 -1.21 2.70
C LEU A 40 0.45 -1.32 2.62
N PRO A 41 -0.33 -0.21 2.58
CA PRO A 41 -1.78 -0.26 2.42
C PRO A 41 -2.27 -0.99 1.15
N LEU A 42 -1.44 -1.07 0.10
CA LEU A 42 -1.80 -1.79 -1.13
C LEU A 42 -1.95 -3.30 -0.94
N ALA A 43 -1.33 -3.88 0.10
CA ALA A 43 -1.49 -5.28 0.45
C ALA A 43 -2.90 -5.61 0.98
N PHE A 44 -3.60 -4.59 1.48
CA PHE A 44 -4.93 -4.72 2.09
C PHE A 44 -6.06 -4.35 1.12
N HIS A 45 -5.75 -3.71 -0.01
CA HIS A 45 -6.73 -3.46 -1.06
C HIS A 45 -6.87 -4.70 -1.96
N SER A 46 -8.10 -5.14 -2.18
CA SER A 46 -8.40 -6.24 -3.12
C SER A 46 -7.71 -6.00 -4.47
N PRO A 47 -7.04 -7.01 -5.07
CA PRO A 47 -6.35 -6.89 -6.36
C PRO A 47 -7.18 -6.24 -7.48
N LYS A 48 -8.51 -6.32 -7.40
CA LYS A 48 -9.44 -5.68 -8.34
C LYS A 48 -9.42 -4.14 -8.29
N MET A 49 -9.22 -3.51 -7.14
CA MET A 49 -9.19 -2.03 -7.04
C MET A 49 -7.91 -1.44 -7.61
N VAL A 50 -6.77 -2.10 -7.38
CA VAL A 50 -5.48 -1.60 -7.88
C VAL A 50 -5.36 -1.76 -9.41
N MET A 51 -6.00 -2.79 -9.98
CA MET A 51 -6.09 -2.95 -11.45
C MET A 51 -6.93 -1.85 -12.12
N GLY A 52 -7.95 -1.31 -11.44
CA GLY A 52 -8.74 -0.16 -11.93
C GLY A 52 -7.92 1.14 -12.06
N ILE A 53 -6.94 1.34 -11.16
CA ILE A 53 -5.99 2.46 -11.21
C ILE A 53 -4.99 2.26 -12.35
N PHE A 54 -4.54 1.02 -12.58
CA PHE A 54 -3.55 0.66 -13.59
C PHE A 54 -4.10 0.64 -15.03
N THR A 55 -5.41 0.43 -15.22
CA THR A 55 -6.07 0.36 -16.54
C THR A 55 -6.53 1.71 -17.08
N GLY A 56 -6.23 2.82 -16.41
CA GLY A 56 -6.58 4.16 -16.87
C GLY A 56 -8.06 4.51 -16.74
N ASN A 57 -8.89 3.64 -16.15
CA ASN A 57 -10.29 3.95 -15.86
C ASN A 57 -10.43 4.62 -14.48
N GLN A 58 -9.69 5.72 -14.31
CA GLN A 58 -9.82 6.58 -13.15
C GLN A 58 -10.92 7.59 -13.47
N PRO A 59 -11.96 7.78 -12.64
CA PRO A 59 -12.75 8.99 -12.70
C PRO A 59 -11.79 10.19 -12.63
N ALA A 60 -11.99 11.22 -13.45
CA ALA A 60 -11.06 12.35 -13.59
C ALA A 60 -10.70 13.08 -12.28
N ASP A 61 -11.37 12.73 -11.18
CA ASP A 61 -11.26 13.31 -9.85
C ASP A 61 -10.47 12.42 -8.84
N LEU A 62 -9.86 11.32 -9.28
CA LEU A 62 -9.15 10.34 -8.41
C LEU A 62 -7.63 10.35 -8.67
N THR A 63 -6.94 11.34 -8.11
CA THR A 63 -5.47 11.35 -8.05
C THR A 63 -5.00 10.52 -6.85
N GLY A 64 -3.78 9.93 -6.89
CA GLY A 64 -3.22 9.11 -5.79
C GLY A 64 -3.29 9.76 -4.40
N ARG A 65 -3.27 11.10 -4.34
CA ARG A 65 -3.47 11.91 -3.13
C ARG A 65 -4.83 11.69 -2.45
N ARG A 66 -5.88 11.42 -3.22
CA ARG A 66 -7.24 11.17 -2.74
C ARG A 66 -7.44 9.76 -2.21
N LEU A 67 -6.72 8.77 -2.76
CA LEU A 67 -6.75 7.38 -2.27
C LEU A 67 -6.19 7.27 -0.85
N ILE A 68 -5.21 8.12 -0.51
CA ILE A 68 -4.54 8.12 0.79
C ILE A 68 -5.35 8.89 1.85
N TRP A 69 -6.19 9.86 1.44
CA TRP A 69 -6.87 10.78 2.36
C TRP A 69 -8.39 10.61 2.43
N THR A 70 -9.00 9.85 1.51
CA THR A 70 -10.46 9.57 1.51
C THR A 70 -10.75 8.17 1.99
N THR A 71 -10.02 7.71 3.01
CA THR A 71 -10.54 6.67 3.89
C THR A 71 -11.51 7.35 4.87
N GLU A 72 -12.61 7.92 4.34
CA GLU A 72 -13.83 7.93 5.14
C GLU A 72 -14.22 6.46 5.26
N VAL A 73 -13.65 5.81 6.27
CA VAL A 73 -14.26 4.65 6.88
C VAL A 73 -15.65 5.13 7.22
N ALA A 74 -16.62 4.72 6.42
CA ALA A 74 -18.02 4.81 6.79
C ALA A 74 -18.18 3.95 8.04
N LEU A 75 -17.87 4.52 9.20
CA LEU A 75 -18.33 4.10 10.51
C LEU A 75 -19.82 4.38 10.53
N ARG A 76 -20.58 3.56 9.78
CA ARG A 76 -21.99 3.38 10.07
C ARG A 76 -22.05 2.26 11.10
N TRP A 77 -22.49 2.66 12.29
CA TRP A 77 -23.06 1.79 13.30
C TRP A 77 -24.24 1.01 12.71
#